data_AF-A0A8C0FSH1-F1
#
_entry.id   AF-A0A8C0FSH1-F1
#
_cell.length_a   1.000
_cell.length_b   1.000
_cell.length_c   1.000
_cell.angle_alpha   90.00
_cell.angle_beta   90.00
_cell.angle_gamma   90.00
#
_symmetry.space_group_name_H-M   'P 1'
#
loop_
_entity.id
_entity.type
_entity.pdbx_description
1 polymer ?
#
loop_
_entity_poly.entity_id
_entity_poly.type
_entity_poly.pdbx_seq_one_letter_code
_entity_poly.pdbx_strand_id
1 'polypeptide(L)'
;KACPGHPQPPHRAALSRAADCFCPLVLLQIVSGVKYIMEVEIGRTTCPKPAADLQSCAFHEAPQMAKRTVCNFVVYTIPWLNQIKLLTSDCQ
;
A
#
# COMPACT_ATOMS: atom_id res chain seq x y z
N LYS A 1 10.38 42.82 -3.91
CA LYS A 1 11.62 42.55 -3.14
C LYS A 1 12.36 41.42 -3.86
N ALA A 2 13.62 41.61 -4.21
CA ALA A 2 14.44 40.64 -4.93
C ALA A 2 14.84 39.47 -4.01
N CYS A 3 14.95 38.26 -4.58
CA CYS A 3 15.52 37.10 -3.91
C CYS A 3 17.06 37.23 -3.84
N PRO A 4 17.71 36.95 -2.69
CA PRO A 4 19.16 36.98 -2.60
C PRO A 4 19.76 35.72 -3.26
N GLY A 5 20.67 35.89 -4.23
CA GLY A 5 21.54 34.80 -4.72
C GLY A 5 21.51 34.44 -6.20
N HIS A 6 20.85 35.21 -7.08
CA HIS A 6 20.88 34.91 -8.53
C HIS A 6 21.86 35.82 -9.29
N PRO A 7 22.79 35.28 -10.11
CA PRO A 7 23.63 36.10 -10.99
C PRO A 7 22.74 36.82 -12.02
N GLN A 8 22.94 38.14 -12.20
CA GLN A 8 22.19 38.90 -13.19
C GLN A 8 22.58 38.49 -14.63
N PRO A 9 21.62 38.20 -15.52
CA PRO A 9 21.88 38.06 -16.95
C PRO A 9 22.10 39.43 -17.63
N PRO A 10 22.89 39.51 -18.72
CA PRO A 10 23.31 40.77 -19.35
C PRO A 10 22.26 41.43 -20.26
N HIS A 11 21.02 40.95 -20.30
CA HIS A 11 19.97 41.55 -21.14
C HIS A 11 18.68 41.81 -20.37
N ARG A 12 18.08 42.97 -20.66
CA ARG A 12 16.90 43.52 -20.00
C ARG A 12 15.64 42.83 -20.54
N ALA A 13 15.21 41.74 -19.91
CA ALA A 13 13.89 41.17 -20.18
C ALA A 13 12.82 42.03 -19.49
N ALA A 14 12.01 42.73 -20.29
CA ALA A 14 10.81 43.40 -19.79
C ALA A 14 9.68 42.37 -19.64
N LEU A 15 9.47 41.83 -18.43
CA LEU A 15 8.25 41.08 -18.12
C LEU A 15 7.20 42.04 -17.55
N SER A 16 6.13 42.23 -18.32
CA SER A 16 5.11 43.26 -18.11
C SER A 16 4.03 42.93 -17.09
N ARG A 17 4.01 41.78 -16.40
CA ARG A 17 2.90 41.46 -15.48
C ARG A 17 3.38 40.70 -14.26
N ALA A 18 3.23 41.33 -13.10
CA ALA A 18 3.16 40.67 -11.82
C ALA A 18 1.79 40.01 -11.70
N ALA A 19 1.76 38.68 -11.66
CA ALA A 19 0.62 37.93 -11.17
C ALA A 19 1.18 36.68 -10.47
N ASP A 20 0.95 36.68 -9.15
CA ASP A 20 0.85 35.53 -8.27
C ASP A 20 2.15 34.91 -7.72
N CYS A 21 2.46 35.32 -6.49
CA CYS A 21 3.28 34.56 -5.56
C CYS A 21 2.52 33.27 -5.23
N PHE A 22 2.66 32.24 -6.06
CA PHE A 22 2.16 30.91 -5.75
C PHE A 22 3.06 30.30 -4.67
N CYS A 23 2.72 30.56 -3.41
CA CYS A 23 3.11 29.65 -2.34
C CYS A 23 2.10 28.51 -2.39
N PRO A 24 2.43 27.31 -2.91
CA PRO A 24 1.52 26.20 -2.77
C PRO A 24 1.35 25.98 -1.27
N LEU A 25 0.12 26.13 -0.79
CA LEU A 25 -0.32 25.48 0.43
C LEU A 25 -0.06 23.99 0.20
N VAL A 26 1.10 23.49 0.66
CA VAL A 26 1.36 22.06 0.63
C VAL A 26 0.42 21.46 1.66
N LEU A 27 -0.74 21.01 1.19
CA LEU A 27 -1.56 20.08 1.93
C LEU A 27 -0.72 18.82 2.08
N LEU A 28 -0.27 18.54 3.30
CA LEU A 28 0.21 17.21 3.63
C LEU A 28 -0.97 16.27 3.37
N GLN A 29 -0.93 15.56 2.23
CA GLN A 29 -1.76 14.40 2.00
C GLN A 29 -1.28 13.37 3.03
N ILE A 30 -1.89 13.35 4.22
CA ILE A 30 -1.73 12.25 5.18
C ILE A 30 -2.49 11.06 4.57
N VAL A 31 -1.78 10.49 3.61
CA VAL A 31 -2.02 9.42 2.65
C VAL A 31 -3.08 8.42 3.07
N SER A 32 -3.93 8.02 2.13
CA SER A 32 -5.13 7.21 2.32
C SER A 32 -4.88 5.72 2.62
N GLY A 33 -3.91 5.35 3.48
CA GLY A 33 -3.53 3.96 3.75
C GLY A 33 -2.94 3.21 2.54
N VAL A 34 -2.77 1.89 2.68
CA VAL A 34 -2.24 0.98 1.65
C VAL A 34 -3.26 -0.13 1.38
N LYS A 35 -3.60 -0.38 0.12
CA LYS A 35 -4.51 -1.46 -0.31
C LYS A 35 -3.70 -2.57 -0.98
N TYR A 36 -3.62 -3.72 -0.34
CA TYR A 36 -3.05 -4.96 -0.87
C TYR A 36 -4.15 -5.78 -1.54
N ILE A 37 -3.88 -6.24 -2.75
CA ILE A 37 -4.73 -7.18 -3.49
C ILE A 37 -3.84 -8.40 -3.72
N MET A 38 -4.20 -9.54 -3.15
CA MET A 38 -3.38 -10.74 -3.14
C MET A 38 -4.21 -11.95 -3.55
N GLU A 39 -3.72 -12.67 -4.55
CA GLU A 39 -4.19 -14.00 -4.91
C GLU A 39 -3.25 -15.01 -4.26
N VAL A 40 -3.79 -15.91 -3.44
CA VAL A 40 -3.02 -16.92 -2.71
C VAL A 40 -3.65 -18.28 -2.85
N GLU A 41 -2.82 -19.30 -2.97
CA GLU A 41 -3.26 -20.70 -2.90
C GLU A 41 -3.19 -21.18 -1.45
N ILE A 42 -4.32 -21.65 -0.92
CA ILE A 42 -4.46 -22.17 0.44
C ILE A 42 -4.60 -23.68 0.36
N GLY A 43 -3.68 -24.40 0.99
CA GLY A 43 -3.71 -25.86 1.13
C GLY A 43 -4.14 -26.33 2.52
N ARG A 44 -4.81 -27.48 2.59
CA ARG A 44 -5.13 -28.15 3.86
C ARG A 44 -3.87 -28.71 4.51
N THR A 45 -3.60 -28.32 5.76
CA THR A 45 -2.48 -28.82 6.55
C THR A 45 -2.89 -29.98 7.46
N THR A 46 -1.91 -30.72 7.97
CA THR A 46 -2.08 -31.82 8.93
C THR A 46 -2.48 -31.35 10.34
N CYS A 47 -2.31 -30.06 10.61
CA CYS A 47 -2.62 -29.48 11.91
C CYS A 47 -4.11 -29.16 12.06
N PRO A 48 -4.73 -29.52 13.21
CA PRO A 48 -6.05 -29.02 13.55
C PRO A 48 -5.98 -27.54 13.95
N LYS A 49 -7.11 -26.82 13.81
CA LYS A 49 -7.25 -25.45 14.30
C LYS A 49 -7.87 -25.49 15.71
N PRO A 50 -7.35 -24.77 16.71
CA PRO A 50 -6.10 -23.99 16.71
C PRO A 50 -4.87 -24.89 16.83
N ALA A 51 -3.77 -24.49 16.18
CA ALA A 51 -2.46 -25.12 16.35
C ALA A 51 -1.55 -24.16 17.12
N ALA A 52 -0.79 -24.69 18.09
CA ALA A 52 0.16 -23.90 18.87
C ALA A 52 1.42 -23.54 18.08
N ASP A 53 1.81 -24.39 17.14
CA ASP A 53 2.94 -24.16 16.24
C ASP A 53 2.48 -24.33 14.79
N LEU A 54 2.45 -23.21 14.06
CA LEU A 54 2.04 -23.17 12.66
C LEU A 54 3.22 -23.40 11.70
N GLN A 55 4.47 -23.32 12.17
CA GLN A 55 5.65 -23.48 11.30
C GLN A 55 5.93 -24.94 10.97
N SER A 56 5.56 -25.86 11.85
CA SER A 56 5.72 -27.31 11.65
C SER A 56 4.56 -27.99 10.89
N CYS A 57 3.55 -27.23 10.47
CA CYS A 57 2.36 -27.76 9.81
C CYS A 57 2.59 -28.09 8.32
N ALA A 58 2.85 -29.37 8.04
CA ALA A 58 2.93 -29.87 6.66
C ALA A 58 1.56 -29.88 5.97
N PHE A 59 1.55 -29.82 4.63
CA PHE A 59 0.36 -30.05 3.83
C PHE A 59 -0.04 -31.53 3.82
N HIS A 60 -1.33 -31.81 3.70
CA HIS A 60 -1.78 -33.18 3.43
C HIS A 60 -1.39 -33.62 2.01
N GLU A 61 -0.77 -34.80 1.89
CA GLU A 61 -0.40 -35.39 0.61
C GLU A 61 -1.45 -36.37 0.06
N ALA A 62 -2.26 -36.97 0.94
CA ALA A 62 -3.28 -37.93 0.55
C ALA A 62 -4.34 -37.26 -0.35
N PRO A 63 -4.63 -37.77 -1.57
CA PRO A 63 -5.44 -37.07 -2.58
C PRO A 63 -6.82 -36.62 -2.08
N GLN A 64 -7.44 -37.41 -1.22
CA GLN A 64 -8.75 -37.10 -0.62
C GLN A 64 -8.71 -35.98 0.43
N MET A 65 -7.53 -35.70 1.01
CA MET A 65 -7.31 -34.67 2.03
C MET A 65 -6.50 -33.48 1.52
N ALA A 66 -5.77 -33.62 0.41
CA ALA A 66 -4.92 -32.62 -0.23
C ALA A 66 -5.74 -31.55 -0.98
N LYS A 67 -6.69 -30.93 -0.28
CA LYS A 67 -7.52 -29.85 -0.84
C LYS A 67 -6.70 -28.57 -0.92
N ARG A 68 -6.73 -27.95 -2.10
CA ARG A 68 -6.19 -26.61 -2.36
C ARG A 68 -7.30 -25.74 -2.94
N THR A 69 -7.34 -24.50 -2.51
CA THR A 69 -8.30 -23.47 -2.97
C THR A 69 -7.52 -22.20 -3.22
N VAL A 70 -7.83 -21.51 -4.30
CA VAL A 70 -7.28 -20.18 -4.57
C VAL A 70 -8.23 -19.15 -3.99
N CYS A 71 -7.68 -18.22 -3.22
CA CYS A 71 -8.42 -17.11 -2.63
C CYS A 71 -7.84 -15.78 -3.07
N ASN A 72 -8.73 -14.83 -3.34
CA ASN A 72 -8.42 -13.44 -3.58
C ASN A 72 -8.80 -12.62 -2.35
N PHE A 73 -7.81 -11.93 -1.77
CA PHE A 73 -8.01 -11.04 -0.64
C PHE A 73 -7.70 -9.61 -1.01
N VAL A 74 -8.52 -8.70 -0.49
CA VAL A 74 -8.25 -7.27 -0.52
C VAL A 74 -8.08 -6.81 0.92
N VAL A 75 -6.87 -6.43 1.28
CA VAL A 75 -6.51 -5.99 2.63
C VAL A 75 -6.12 -4.52 2.58
N TYR A 76 -6.74 -3.72 3.43
CA TYR A 76 -6.44 -2.30 3.56
C TYR A 76 -5.78 -2.02 4.91
N THR A 77 -4.62 -1.38 4.89
CA THR A 77 -3.87 -1.06 6.10
C THR A 77 -3.63 0.44 6.22
N ILE A 78 -3.59 0.94 7.44
CA ILE A 78 -3.16 2.30 7.77
C ILE A 78 -2.00 2.15 8.75
N PRO A 79 -0.75 2.02 8.26
CA PRO A 79 0.39 1.61 9.09
C PRO A 79 0.63 2.54 10.29
N TRP A 80 0.52 3.86 10.10
CA TRP A 80 0.72 4.84 11.18
C TRP A 80 -0.42 4.88 12.21
N LEU A 81 -1.56 4.26 11.93
CA LEU A 81 -2.64 4.04 12.91
C LEU A 81 -2.70 2.59 13.39
N ASN A 82 -1.78 1.73 12.95
CA ASN A 82 -1.80 0.29 13.20
C ASN A 82 -3.15 -0.37 12.88
N GLN A 83 -3.83 0.09 11.83
CA GLN A 83 -5.12 -0.48 11.41
C GLN A 83 -4.94 -1.43 10.24
N ILE A 84 -5.62 -2.57 10.29
CA ILE A 84 -5.71 -3.56 9.22
C ILE A 84 -7.18 -3.92 9.06
N LYS A 85 -7.69 -3.89 7.83
CA LYS A 85 -9.07 -4.22 7.48
C LYS A 85 -9.07 -5.18 6.31
N LEU A 86 -9.77 -6.30 6.45
CA LEU A 86 -10.10 -7.17 5.33
C LEU A 86 -11.32 -6.57 4.61
N LEU A 87 -11.15 -6.15 3.36
CA LEU A 87 -12.21 -5.57 2.55
C LEU A 87 -12.97 -6.63 1.75
N THR A 88 -12.25 -7.63 1.23
CA THR A 88 -12.81 -8.69 0.37
C THR A 88 -12.08 -10.00 0.62
N SER A 89 -12.82 -11.10 0.58
CA SER A 89 -12.30 -12.47 0.65
C SER A 89 -13.15 -13.38 -0.24
N ASP A 90 -12.63 -13.72 -1.41
CA ASP A 90 -13.31 -14.58 -2.38
C ASP A 90 -12.47 -15.83 -2.60
N CYS A 91 -13.07 -17.02 -2.44
CA CYS A 91 -12.38 -18.30 -2.60
C CYS A 91 -13.18 -19.21 -3.54
N GLN A 92 -12.47 -19.96 -4.39
CA GLN A 92 -13.05 -20.94 -5.31
C GLN A 92 -12.97 -22.37 -4.78
#